data_AF-A0A7C5FLK0-F1
#
_entry.id   AF-A0A7C5FLK0-F1
#
_cell.length_a   1.000
_cell.length_b   1.000
_cell.length_c   1.000
_cell.angle_alpha   90.00
_cell.angle_beta   90.00
_cell.angle_gamma   90.00
#
_symmetry.space_group_name_H-M   'P 1'
#
loop_
_entity.id
_entity.type
_entity.pdbx_description
1 polymer ?
#
loop_
_entity_poly.entity_id
_entity_poly.type
_entity_poly.pdbx_seq_one_letter_code
_entity_poly.pdbx_strand_id
1 'polypeptide(L)'
;LESFINARAAINITLKLIREGSGFTNHIASTGLYQHTLENDQSTQLIRVKVPKESSFYPEISGGKHRFTVRFMLFDLNHRAQQVDYDVDFSLSCCAM
;
A
#
# COMPACT_ATOMS: atom_id res chain seq x y z
N LEU A 1 -9.98 -18.41 23.06
CA LEU A 1 -8.99 -17.40 22.60
C LEU A 1 -7.57 -17.64 23.14
N GLU A 2 -7.39 -18.34 24.27
CA GLU A 2 -6.05 -18.69 24.81
C GLU A 2 -5.22 -19.57 23.86
N SER A 3 -5.86 -20.49 23.13
CA SER A 3 -5.20 -21.47 22.25
C SER A 3 -4.34 -20.88 21.11
N PHE A 4 -4.44 -19.57 20.85
CA PHE A 4 -3.68 -18.90 19.78
C PHE A 4 -2.71 -17.82 20.29
N ILE A 5 -2.40 -17.78 21.58
CA ILE A 5 -1.56 -16.71 22.16
C ILE A 5 -0.16 -16.68 21.55
N ASN A 6 0.47 -17.84 21.37
CA ASN A 6 1.82 -17.94 20.81
C ASN A 6 1.83 -17.56 19.31
N ALA A 7 0.84 -18.03 18.54
CA ALA A 7 0.70 -17.66 17.14
C ALA A 7 0.48 -16.15 16.97
N ARG A 8 -0.38 -15.54 17.81
CA ARG A 8 -0.61 -14.10 17.80
C ARG A 8 0.67 -13.32 18.14
N ALA A 9 1.43 -13.76 19.14
CA ALA A 9 2.69 -13.12 19.50
C ALA A 9 3.70 -13.18 18.34
N ALA A 10 3.84 -14.35 17.70
CA ALA A 10 4.70 -14.54 16.53
C ALA A 10 4.28 -13.63 15.35
N ILE A 11 2.98 -13.61 15.00
CA ILE A 11 2.46 -12.76 13.92
C ILE A 11 2.72 -11.28 14.22
N ASN A 12 2.49 -10.84 15.45
CA ASN A 12 2.70 -9.45 15.84
C ASN A 12 4.17 -9.04 15.72
N ILE A 13 5.10 -9.86 16.21
CA ILE A 13 6.53 -9.52 16.12
C ILE A 13 7.02 -9.54 14.66
N THR A 14 6.61 -10.55 13.88
CA THR A 14 6.97 -10.64 12.45
C THR A 14 6.45 -9.43 11.67
N LEU A 15 5.17 -9.08 11.82
CA LEU A 15 4.59 -7.93 11.13
C LEU A 15 5.18 -6.60 11.61
N LYS A 16 5.59 -6.50 12.88
CA LYS A 16 6.29 -5.31 13.39
C LYS A 16 7.63 -5.14 12.68
N LEU A 17 8.46 -6.19 12.66
CA LEU A 17 9.78 -6.16 12.03
C LEU A 17 9.68 -5.84 10.53
N ILE A 18 8.76 -6.48 9.80
CA ILE A 18 8.54 -6.18 8.36
C ILE A 18 8.17 -4.71 8.16
N ARG A 19 7.28 -4.15 8.99
CA ARG A 19 6.83 -2.75 8.84
C ARG A 19 7.86 -1.71 9.27
N GLU A 20 8.77 -2.06 10.16
CA GLU A 20 9.82 -1.16 10.65
C GLU A 20 11.10 -1.24 9.80
N GLY A 21 11.27 -2.32 9.02
CA GLY A 21 12.44 -2.53 8.17
C GLY A 21 12.59 -1.57 6.98
N SER A 22 11.51 -0.91 6.55
CA SER A 22 11.58 0.09 5.48
C SER A 22 10.78 1.36 5.77
N GLY A 23 11.35 2.50 5.34
CA GLY A 23 10.76 3.82 5.48
C GLY A 23 9.69 4.11 4.43
N PHE A 24 8.98 5.22 4.62
CA PHE A 24 8.12 5.80 3.59
C PHE A 24 8.90 6.79 2.74
N THR A 25 8.64 6.78 1.44
CA THR A 25 9.13 7.77 0.47
C THR A 25 7.95 8.45 -0.21
N ASN A 26 8.08 9.72 -0.57
CA ASN A 26 7.01 10.47 -1.21
C ASN A 26 7.01 10.23 -2.73
N HIS A 27 5.82 10.09 -3.31
CA HIS A 27 5.58 9.86 -4.72
C HIS A 27 4.36 10.66 -5.18
N ILE A 28 4.26 10.85 -6.49
CA ILE A 28 3.11 11.47 -7.15
C ILE A 28 2.48 10.42 -8.06
N ALA A 29 1.18 10.21 -7.93
CA ALA A 29 0.38 9.45 -8.88
C ALA A 29 -0.20 10.41 -9.92
N SER A 30 0.36 10.39 -11.12
CA SER A 30 -0.10 11.23 -12.23
C SER A 30 -1.51 10.85 -12.62
N THR A 31 -2.41 11.83 -12.66
CA THR A 31 -3.85 11.64 -12.95
C THR A 31 -4.44 10.46 -12.18
N GLY A 32 -4.09 10.32 -10.89
CA GLY A 32 -4.60 9.26 -10.01
C GLY A 32 -4.00 7.86 -10.24
N LEU A 33 -2.93 7.71 -11.03
CA LEU A 33 -2.28 6.42 -11.30
C LEU A 33 -0.77 6.46 -11.02
N TYR A 34 -0.27 5.44 -10.34
CA TYR A 34 1.16 5.23 -10.11
C TYR A 34 1.54 3.77 -10.38
N GLN A 35 2.69 3.55 -11.01
CA GLN A 35 3.21 2.22 -11.31
C GLN A 35 4.63 2.06 -10.76
N HIS A 36 4.91 0.91 -10.14
CA HIS A 36 6.18 0.66 -9.48
C HIS A 36 6.73 -0.73 -9.80
N THR A 37 7.92 -0.76 -10.39
CA THR A 37 8.64 -2.01 -10.66
C THR A 37 9.23 -2.56 -9.36
N LEU A 38 9.00 -3.84 -9.09
CA LEU A 38 9.62 -4.55 -7.98
C LEU A 38 10.97 -5.09 -8.46
N GLU A 39 12.04 -4.78 -7.74
CA GLU A 39 13.37 -5.33 -8.04
C GLU A 39 13.41 -6.83 -7.69
N ASN A 40 14.01 -7.64 -8.57
CA ASN A 40 13.93 -9.10 -8.48
C ASN A 40 14.76 -9.70 -7.32
N ASP A 41 15.64 -8.92 -6.70
CA ASP A 41 16.54 -9.34 -5.62
C ASP A 41 15.94 -9.09 -4.22
N GLN A 42 14.89 -8.28 -4.09
CA GLN A 42 14.16 -8.08 -2.85
C GLN A 42 12.71 -8.53 -2.97
N SER A 43 12.37 -9.66 -2.33
CA SER A 43 10.99 -10.12 -2.25
C SER A 43 10.18 -9.15 -1.38
N THR A 44 9.58 -8.14 -1.99
CA THR A 44 8.65 -7.24 -1.29
C THR A 44 7.48 -8.07 -0.75
N GLN A 45 7.35 -8.13 0.58
CA GLN A 45 6.33 -8.91 1.28
C GLN A 45 5.10 -8.06 1.62
N LEU A 46 5.27 -6.75 1.77
CA LEU A 46 4.19 -5.83 2.13
C LEU A 46 4.36 -4.49 1.41
N ILE A 47 3.28 -4.03 0.78
CA ILE A 47 3.16 -2.68 0.23
C ILE A 47 2.33 -1.85 1.20
N ARG A 48 2.81 -0.66 1.56
CA ARG A 48 2.10 0.28 2.43
C ARG A 48 1.96 1.61 1.71
N VAL A 49 0.73 2.10 1.62
CA VAL A 49 0.39 3.39 1.04
C VAL A 49 -0.19 4.28 2.13
N LYS A 50 0.33 5.51 2.25
CA LYS A 50 -0.23 6.57 3.09
C LYS A 50 -0.88 7.61 2.22
N VAL A 51 -2.11 7.97 2.59
CA VAL A 51 -2.89 9.06 1.98
C VAL A 51 -3.24 10.09 3.06
N PRO A 52 -3.54 11.35 2.67
CA PRO A 52 -4.10 12.33 3.59
C PRO A 52 -5.36 11.79 4.27
N LYS A 53 -5.52 12.03 5.58
CA LYS A 53 -6.67 11.52 6.35
C LYS A 53 -8.01 12.00 5.81
N GLU A 54 -8.06 13.25 5.36
CA GLU A 54 -9.28 13.91 4.86
C GLU A 54 -9.44 13.78 3.33
N SER A 55 -8.80 12.77 2.70
CA SER A 55 -8.94 12.54 1.26
C SER A 55 -10.33 12.01 0.91
N SER A 56 -10.89 12.50 -0.20
CA SER A 56 -12.11 11.95 -0.82
C SER A 56 -11.86 10.68 -1.64
N PHE A 57 -10.62 10.19 -1.64
CA PHE A 57 -10.19 9.01 -2.41
C PHE A 57 -9.55 7.95 -1.52
N TYR A 58 -9.44 6.75 -2.05
CA TYR A 58 -8.71 5.63 -1.47
C TYR A 58 -7.80 4.96 -2.51
N PRO A 59 -6.69 4.32 -2.09
CA PRO A 59 -5.86 3.56 -3.01
C PRO A 59 -6.46 2.18 -3.30
N GLU A 60 -6.59 1.86 -4.58
CA GLU A 60 -6.80 0.51 -5.10
C GLU A 60 -5.45 -0.01 -5.63
N ILE A 61 -5.00 -1.17 -5.15
CA ILE A 61 -3.70 -1.72 -5.52
C ILE A 61 -3.91 -3.02 -6.29
N SER A 62 -3.30 -3.11 -7.48
CA SER A 62 -3.16 -4.37 -8.23
C SER A 62 -1.69 -4.73 -8.35
N GLY A 63 -1.34 -6.00 -8.19
CA GLY A 63 0.05 -6.46 -8.15
C GLY A 63 0.28 -7.71 -8.99
N GLY A 64 1.45 -7.77 -9.63
CA GLY A 64 2.02 -8.95 -10.26
C GLY A 64 3.46 -9.18 -9.83
N LYS A 65 4.10 -10.23 -10.35
CA LYS A 65 5.44 -10.66 -9.94
C LYS A 65 6.52 -9.56 -10.02
N HIS A 66 6.41 -8.66 -11.00
CA HIS A 66 7.46 -7.67 -11.31
C HIS A 66 7.04 -6.22 -11.11
N ARG A 67 5.76 -5.95 -10.86
CA ARG A 67 5.21 -4.60 -10.78
C ARG A 67 3.90 -4.59 -10.04
N PHE A 68 3.63 -3.50 -9.35
CA PHE A 68 2.28 -3.17 -8.90
C PHE A 68 1.85 -1.79 -9.42
N THR A 69 0.54 -1.56 -9.37
CA THR A 69 -0.10 -0.30 -9.73
C THR A 69 -0.93 0.16 -8.54
N VAL A 70 -0.81 1.44 -8.18
CA VAL A 70 -1.67 2.14 -7.23
C VAL A 70 -2.58 3.06 -8.02
N ARG A 71 -3.89 2.87 -7.91
CA ARG A 71 -4.91 3.69 -8.54
C ARG A 71 -5.72 4.38 -7.46
N PHE A 72 -5.79 5.71 -7.48
CA PHE A 72 -6.57 6.46 -6.52
C PHE A 72 -7.99 6.64 -7.04
N MET A 73 -8.95 6.13 -6.27
CA MET A 73 -10.36 6.08 -6.62
C MET A 73 -11.15 7.01 -5.71
N LEU A 74 -11.99 7.88 -6.27
CA LEU A 74 -12.95 8.66 -5.52
C LEU A 74 -13.92 7.73 -4.78
N PHE A 75 -14.18 8.04 -3.52
CA PHE A 75 -15.17 7.34 -2.72
C PHE A 75 -16.58 7.77 -3.14
N ASP A 76 -17.38 6.82 -3.60
CA ASP A 76 -18.80 7.00 -3.93
C ASP A 76 -19.57 5.76 -3.45
N LEU A 77 -20.62 5.98 -2.66
CA LEU A 77 -21.50 4.92 -2.13
C LEU A 77 -22.64 4.56 -3.07
N ASN A 78 -23.02 5.47 -3.97
CA ASN A 78 -24.20 5.37 -4.82
C ASN A 78 -23.86 4.91 -6.24
N HIS A 79 -22.65 5.20 -6.71
CA HIS A 79 -22.19 4.85 -8.05
C HIS A 79 -20.89 4.05 -8.02
N ARG A 80 -20.51 3.54 -9.19
CA ARG A 80 -19.19 2.94 -9.36
C ARG A 80 -18.11 3.99 -9.14
N ALA A 81 -17.21 3.72 -8.20
CA ALA A 81 -16.03 4.52 -7.94
C ALA A 81 -15.26 4.83 -9.23
N GLN A 82 -14.87 6.10 -9.39
CA GLN A 82 -14.10 6.60 -10.53
C GLN A 82 -12.67 6.92 -10.10
N GLN A 83 -11.74 6.86 -11.05
CA GLN A 83 -10.37 7.31 -10.77
C GLN A 83 -10.38 8.82 -10.54
N VAL A 84 -9.54 9.27 -9.64
CA VAL A 84 -9.15 10.67 -9.54
C VAL A 84 -8.54 11.13 -10.86
N ASP A 85 -8.90 12.31 -11.34
CA ASP A 85 -8.42 12.90 -12.61
C ASP A 85 -7.28 13.92 -12.44
N TYR A 86 -6.81 14.11 -11.21
CA TYR A 86 -5.72 15.00 -10.84
C TYR A 86 -4.53 14.24 -10.22
N ASP A 87 -3.40 14.93 -10.08
CA ASP A 87 -2.21 14.35 -9.46
C ASP A 87 -2.40 14.18 -7.95
N VAL A 88 -2.01 13.02 -7.43
CA VAL A 88 -2.14 12.70 -6.00
C VAL A 88 -0.76 12.53 -5.37
N ASP A 89 -0.44 13.41 -4.42
CA ASP A 89 0.69 13.24 -3.51
C ASP A 89 0.39 12.14 -2.48
N PHE A 90 1.31 11.18 -2.35
CA PHE A 90 1.18 10.09 -1.37
C PHE A 90 2.55 9.61 -0.90
N SER A 91 2.57 8.77 0.14
CA SER A 91 3.81 8.09 0.55
C SER A 91 3.69 6.58 0.38
N LEU A 92 4.78 5.96 -0.09
CA LEU A 92 4.90 4.54 -0.37
C LEU A 92 6.02 3.93 0.46
N SER A 93 5.80 2.71 0.93
CA SER A 93 6.83 1.85 1.51
C SER A 93 6.67 0.43 0.97
N CYS A 94 7.72 -0.09 0.34
CA CYS A 94 7.85 -1.49 -0.04
C CYS A 94 8.69 -2.16 1.05
N CYS A 95 8.10 -3.10 1.78
CA CYS A 95 8.75 -3.78 2.91
C CYS A 95 9.22 -5.17 2.48
N ALA A 96 10.50 -5.44 2.70
CA ALA A 96 11.11 -6.77 2.65
C ALA A 96 11.64 -7.14 4.04
N MET A 97 11.89 -8.43 4.27
CA MET A 97 12.58 -8.94 5.45
C MET A 97 14.05 -9.15 5.14
#